data_AF-V2ZA52-F1
#
_entry.id   AF-V2ZA52-F1
#
_cell.length_a   1.000
_cell.length_b   1.000
_cell.length_c   1.000
_cell.angle_alpha   90.00
_cell.angle_beta   90.00
_cell.angle_gamma   90.00
#
_symmetry.space_group_name_H-M   'P 1'
#
loop_
_entity.id
_entity.type
_entity.pdbx_description
1 polymer ?
#
loop_
_entity_poly.entity_id
_entity_poly.type
_entity_poly.pdbx_seq_one_letter_code
_entity_poly.pdbx_strand_id
1 'polypeptide(L)' 'MKKLPTIDMVKTGEKIEYLRKARGFTVSELQDCLGFNTPQSIYKWQKGKVVPTIDHLVALSSLFGVTIDEIIIIESNAV' A
#
# COMPACT_ATOMS: atom_id res chain seq x y z
N MET A 1 28.51 7.27 -6.33
CA MET A 1 27.24 7.69 -6.95
C MET A 1 26.16 7.69 -5.88
N LYS A 2 25.43 8.80 -5.67
CA LYS A 2 24.27 8.80 -4.77
C LYS A 2 23.18 7.94 -5.41
N LYS A 3 22.71 6.91 -4.73
CA LYS A 3 21.54 6.14 -5.18
C LYS A 3 20.31 7.04 -5.01
N LEU A 4 19.47 7.11 -6.04
CA LEU A 4 18.17 7.77 -5.91
C LEU A 4 17.30 6.98 -4.93
N PRO A 5 16.43 7.65 -4.14
CA PRO A 5 15.51 6.98 -3.25
C PRO A 5 14.58 6.05 -4.03
N THR A 6 14.26 4.90 -3.46
CA THR A 6 13.33 3.91 -4.02
C THR A 6 12.24 3.56 -3.02
N ILE A 7 11.13 3.01 -3.49
CA ILE A 7 10.06 2.55 -2.61
C ILE A 7 10.52 1.29 -1.88
N ASP A 8 10.42 1.28 -0.56
CA ASP A 8 10.53 0.07 0.25
C ASP A 8 9.21 -0.71 0.11
N MET A 9 9.20 -1.69 -0.78
CA MET A 9 7.99 -2.45 -1.11
C MET A 9 7.46 -3.23 0.09
N VAL A 10 8.36 -3.75 0.95
CA VAL A 10 7.98 -4.55 2.12
C VAL A 10 7.34 -3.66 3.17
N LYS A 11 8.01 -2.56 3.56
CA LYS A 11 7.46 -1.64 4.56
C LYS A 11 6.20 -0.92 4.06
N THR A 12 6.12 -0.61 2.77
CA THR A 12 4.89 -0.07 2.16
C THR A 12 3.75 -1.09 2.26
N GLY A 13 4.01 -2.37 2.01
CA GLY A 13 3.04 -3.45 2.18
C GLY A 13 2.53 -3.58 3.61
N GLU A 14 3.45 -3.59 4.57
CA GLU A 14 3.14 -3.62 6.00
C GLU A 14 2.32 -2.40 6.43
N LYS A 15 2.65 -1.22 5.89
CA LYS A 15 1.91 0.03 6.14
C LYS A 15 0.48 -0.05 5.61
N ILE A 16 0.27 -0.62 4.42
CA ILE A 16 -1.08 -0.86 3.86
C ILE A 16 -1.87 -1.80 4.76
N GLU A 17 -1.26 -2.90 5.24
CA GLU A 17 -1.94 -3.83 6.15
C GLU A 17 -2.30 -3.16 7.48
N TYR A 18 -1.38 -2.38 8.05
CA TYR A 18 -1.59 -1.62 9.26
C TYR A 18 -2.75 -0.63 9.11
N LEU A 19 -2.74 0.21 8.08
CA LEU A 19 -3.78 1.21 7.83
C LEU A 19 -5.15 0.54 7.62
N ARG A 20 -5.20 -0.54 6.84
CA ARG A 20 -6.42 -1.32 6.62
C ARG A 20 -7.01 -1.81 7.95
N LYS A 21 -6.19 -2.43 8.81
CA LYS A 21 -6.62 -2.92 10.13
C LYS A 21 -7.01 -1.78 11.06
N ALA A 22 -6.26 -0.68 11.08
CA ALA A 22 -6.54 0.49 11.91
C ALA A 22 -7.88 1.16 11.56
N ARG A 23 -8.33 1.02 10.30
CA ARG A 23 -9.64 1.50 9.83
C ARG A 23 -10.74 0.44 9.90
N GLY A 24 -10.44 -0.74 10.43
CA GLY A 24 -11.43 -1.81 10.63
C GLY A 24 -11.81 -2.58 9.36
N PHE A 25 -11.17 -2.31 8.23
CA PHE A 25 -11.45 -3.04 6.99
C PHE A 25 -10.90 -4.46 7.05
N THR A 26 -11.69 -5.43 6.64
CA THR A 26 -11.23 -6.77 6.25
C THR A 26 -10.62 -6.74 4.84
N VAL A 27 -9.94 -7.82 4.43
CA VAL A 27 -9.44 -7.93 3.05
C VAL A 27 -10.59 -8.03 2.05
N SER A 28 -11.69 -8.69 2.41
CA SER A 28 -12.87 -8.80 1.56
C SER A 28 -13.54 -7.45 1.34
N GLU A 29 -13.76 -6.67 2.41
CA GLU A 29 -14.37 -5.34 2.27
C GLU A 29 -13.49 -4.41 1.42
N LEU A 30 -12.17 -4.46 1.62
CA LEU A 30 -11.25 -3.69 0.79
C LEU A 30 -11.27 -4.15 -0.68
N GLN A 31 -11.39 -5.46 -0.93
CA GLN A 31 -11.56 -6.01 -2.28
C GLN A 31 -12.82 -5.46 -2.94
N ASP A 32 -13.94 -5.48 -2.23
CA ASP A 32 -15.23 -5.01 -2.72
C ASP A 32 -15.20 -3.50 -3.00
N CYS A 33 -14.60 -2.71 -2.11
CA CYS A 33 -14.42 -1.26 -2.30
C CYS A 33 -13.55 -0.93 -3.52
N LEU A 34 -12.54 -1.75 -3.80
CA LEU A 34 -11.64 -1.58 -4.95
C LEU A 34 -12.20 -2.20 -6.25
N GLY A 35 -13.38 -2.82 -6.21
CA GLY A 35 -13.98 -3.48 -7.38
C GLY A 35 -13.18 -4.68 -7.89
N PHE A 36 -12.43 -5.35 -7.02
CA PHE A 36 -11.62 -6.49 -7.38
C PHE A 36 -12.43 -7.79 -7.39
N ASN A 37 -12.21 -8.59 -8.44
CA ASN A 37 -12.78 -9.94 -8.50
C ASN A 37 -12.11 -10.93 -7.52
N THR A 38 -10.86 -10.65 -7.10
CA THR A 38 -10.10 -11.53 -6.20
C THR A 38 -9.24 -10.72 -5.21
N PRO A 39 -8.95 -11.25 -4.01
CA PRO A 39 -8.16 -10.55 -3.00
C PRO A 39 -6.64 -10.63 -3.26
N GLN A 40 -6.22 -11.30 -4.33
CA GLN A 40 -4.82 -11.63 -4.61
C GLN A 40 -3.92 -10.39 -4.71
N SER A 41 -4.40 -9.31 -5.34
CA SER A 41 -3.67 -8.05 -5.44
C SER A 41 -3.37 -7.47 -4.07
N ILE A 42 -4.38 -7.43 -3.19
CA ILE A 42 -4.26 -6.91 -1.83
C ILE A 42 -3.23 -7.72 -1.02
N TYR A 43 -3.28 -9.07 -1.09
CA TYR A 43 -2.28 -9.91 -0.41
C TYR A 43 -0.86 -9.73 -0.96
N LYS A 44 -0.72 -9.52 -2.28
CA LYS A 44 0.59 -9.27 -2.89
C LYS A 44 1.17 -7.92 -2.44
N TRP A 45 0.33 -6.90 -2.31
CA TRP A 45 0.75 -5.60 -1.77
C TRP A 45 1.20 -5.72 -0.32
N GLN A 46 0.39 -6.35 0.54
CA GLN A 46 0.71 -6.52 1.96
C GLN A 46 1.98 -7.35 2.19
N LYS A 47 2.29 -8.30 1.30
CA LYS A 47 3.52 -9.10 1.33
C LYS A 47 4.71 -8.42 0.63
N GLY A 48 4.57 -7.17 0.19
CA GLY A 48 5.62 -6.42 -0.49
C GLY A 48 6.08 -7.02 -1.83
N LYS A 49 5.26 -7.86 -2.47
CA LYS A 49 5.63 -8.52 -3.74
C LYS A 49 5.49 -7.60 -4.95
N VAL A 50 4.61 -6.62 -4.86
CA VAL A 50 4.30 -5.64 -5.91
C VAL A 50 3.76 -4.38 -5.24
N VAL A 51 4.11 -3.22 -5.77
CA VAL A 51 3.56 -1.93 -5.35
C VAL A 51 2.18 -1.75 -5.97
N PRO A 52 1.17 -1.22 -5.25
CA PRO A 52 -0.09 -0.85 -5.87
C PRO A 52 0.13 0.17 -6.99
N THR A 53 -0.70 0.14 -8.03
CA THR A 53 -0.66 1.20 -9.06
C THR A 53 -1.06 2.54 -8.46
N ILE A 54 -0.76 3.64 -9.16
CA ILE A 54 -1.14 4.98 -8.70
C ILE A 54 -2.64 5.08 -8.43
N ASP A 55 -3.48 4.53 -9.31
CA ASP A 55 -4.94 4.53 -9.12
C ASP A 55 -5.36 3.81 -7.82
N HIS A 56 -4.72 2.68 -7.50
CA HIS A 56 -4.98 1.98 -6.26
C HIS A 56 -4.46 2.75 -5.05
N LEU A 57 -3.33 3.46 -5.16
CA LEU A 57 -2.84 4.30 -4.08
C LEU A 57 -3.80 5.47 -3.80
N VAL A 58 -4.36 6.09 -4.83
CA VAL A 58 -5.40 7.12 -4.70
C VAL A 58 -6.66 6.56 -4.03
N ALA A 59 -7.09 5.36 -4.44
CA ALA A 59 -8.24 4.72 -3.81
C ALA A 59 -7.98 4.37 -2.33
N LEU A 60 -6.81 3.80 -2.02
CA LEU A 60 -6.40 3.47 -0.66
C LEU A 60 -6.28 4.72 0.22
N SER A 61 -5.74 5.83 -0.31
CA SER A 61 -5.61 7.09 0.42
C SER A 61 -6.99 7.64 0.80
N SER A 62 -7.94 7.60 -0.13
CA SER A 62 -9.34 7.97 0.13
C SER A 62 -10.02 7.04 1.15
N LEU A 63 -9.86 5.71 1.02
CA LEU A 63 -10.49 4.73 1.92
C LEU A 63 -9.91 4.78 3.33
N PHE A 64 -8.61 5.03 3.45
CA PHE A 64 -7.93 5.10 4.74
C PHE A 64 -7.93 6.50 5.36
N GLY A 65 -8.35 7.52 4.62
CA GLY A 65 -8.36 8.91 5.08
C GLY A 65 -6.96 9.44 5.38
N VAL A 66 -6.00 9.10 4.52
CA VAL A 66 -4.59 9.53 4.60
C VAL A 66 -4.15 10.03 3.22
N THR A 67 -2.97 10.63 3.15
CA THR A 67 -2.32 10.99 1.88
C THR A 67 -1.57 9.79 1.27
N ILE A 68 -1.20 9.87 -0.01
CA ILE A 68 -0.47 8.77 -0.69
C ILE A 68 0.94 8.60 -0.09
N ASP A 69 1.60 9.70 0.28
CA ASP A 69 2.92 9.68 0.89
C ASP A 69 2.92 9.04 2.29
N GLU A 70 1.81 9.10 3.03
CA GLU A 70 1.66 8.36 4.28
C GLU A 70 1.55 6.83 4.08
N ILE A 71 1.21 6.38 2.87
CA ILE A 71 1.15 4.95 2.52
C ILE A 71 2.52 4.45 2.07
N ILE A 72 3.26 5.26 1.28
CA ILE A 72 4.51 4.86 0.65
C ILE A 72 5.69 5.07 1.61
N ILE A 73 6.44 4.00 1.87
CA ILE A 73 7.71 4.09 2.59
C ILE A 73 8.86 4.18 1.60
N ILE A 74 9.69 5.21 1.74
CA ILE A 74 10.84 5.44 0.88
C ILE A 74 12.09 4.90 1.59
N GLU A 75 12.79 3.96 0.95
CA GLU A 75 14.13 3.57 1.35
C GLU A 75 15.11 4.64 0.86
N SER A 76 15.53 5.49 1.79
CA SER A 76 16.65 6.39 1.55
C SER A 76 17.94 5.65 1.86
N ASN A 77 18.61 5.17 0.81
CA ASN A 77 20.03 4.81 0.89
C ASN A 77 20.88 6.08 0.94
N ALA A 78 20.63 6.94 1.93
CA ALA A 78 21.52 8.02 2.29
C ALA A 78 22.61 7.43 3.19
N VAL A 79 23.85 7.57 2.73
CA VAL A 79 25.10 7.17 3.39
C VAL A 79 25.12 7.58 4.85
#